data_AF-A0AA87NNB3-F1
#
_entry.id   AF-A0AA87NNB3-F1
#
_cell.length_a   1.000
_cell.length_b   1.000
_cell.length_c   1.000
_cell.angle_alpha   90.00
_cell.angle_beta   90.00
_cell.angle_gamma   90.00
#
_symmetry.space_group_name_H-M   'P 1'
#
loop_
_entity.id
_entity.type
_entity.pdbx_description
1 polymer ?
#
loop_
_entity_poly.entity_id
_entity_poly.type
_entity_poly.pdbx_seq_one_letter_code
_entity_poly.pdbx_strand_id
1 'polypeptide(L)'
;MVKEIKFNLIVNGKSCRTIKDLKTNFNIDDVLKLYEDGRLLRWLEVRKYDDYAKKLQQMDNSAHLEQKAKDISSIFGFSSDMVKKYTAQKEYTALKETMKTNSNNMERLKKSVTLIEEKYIEQFAEDYKNFFHEINNTYPLIVYRLLMHQKTREYLLYKNKTISTVIKKNYCDVPSAMKFMPDIEDKYSDLPLLFKPILSMFQLPIRWRYCKIFHGNSTNGKSMTVSTKKVMILYIEGCSISEVCALRHQVYNTDHINGSFRIFNGVAYTSQSANAKIIYMEI
;
A
#
# COMPACT_ATOMS: atom_id res chain seq x y z
N MET A 1 18.43 -10.58 54.17
CA MET A 1 17.39 -10.42 53.12
C MET A 1 17.58 -9.06 52.46
N VAL A 2 17.90 -9.04 51.16
CA VAL A 2 18.00 -7.78 50.40
C VAL A 2 16.60 -7.19 50.28
N LYS A 3 16.41 -5.92 50.66
CA LYS A 3 15.12 -5.23 50.50
C LYS A 3 14.80 -5.15 49.01
N GLU A 4 13.65 -5.66 48.60
CA GLU A 4 13.21 -5.54 47.21
C GLU A 4 12.93 -4.07 46.86
N ILE A 5 13.62 -3.56 45.84
CA ILE A 5 13.54 -2.15 45.44
C ILE A 5 12.31 -1.96 44.56
N LYS A 6 11.36 -1.14 45.04
CA LYS A 6 10.19 -0.70 44.24
C LYS A 6 10.64 0.31 43.18
N PHE A 7 10.45 -0.02 41.90
CA PHE A 7 10.69 0.88 40.76
C PHE A 7 9.39 1.12 39.97
N ASN A 8 9.33 2.13 39.11
CA ASN A 8 8.15 2.41 38.27
C ASN A 8 8.33 1.85 36.86
N LEU A 9 7.23 1.49 36.20
CA LEU A 9 7.24 1.18 34.77
C LEU A 9 7.11 2.46 33.96
N ILE A 10 7.65 2.47 32.74
CA ILE A 10 7.36 3.51 31.75
C ILE A 10 6.51 2.87 30.67
N VAL A 11 5.27 3.34 30.51
CA VAL A 11 4.32 2.84 29.51
C VAL A 11 3.65 4.05 28.85
N ASN A 12 3.65 4.08 27.52
CA ASN A 12 3.20 5.20 26.69
C ASN A 12 3.84 6.54 27.12
N GLY A 13 5.14 6.50 27.40
CA GLY A 13 5.93 7.66 27.89
C GLY A 13 5.61 8.12 29.32
N LYS A 14 4.70 7.46 30.04
CA LYS A 14 4.26 7.86 31.39
C LYS A 14 4.78 6.90 32.46
N SER A 15 5.12 7.46 33.62
CA SER A 15 5.54 6.66 34.78
C SER A 15 4.34 6.03 35.48
N CYS A 16 4.31 4.70 35.55
CA CYS A 16 3.25 3.91 36.15
C CYS A 16 3.73 3.34 37.50
N ARG A 17 3.10 3.77 38.60
CA ARG A 17 3.43 3.34 39.96
C ARG A 17 2.48 2.25 40.47
N THR A 18 1.24 2.24 39.99
CA THR A 18 0.15 1.34 40.39
C THR A 18 -0.44 0.57 39.20
N ILE A 19 -1.20 -0.50 39.47
CA ILE A 19 -1.98 -1.22 38.43
C ILE A 19 -2.97 -0.28 37.74
N LYS A 20 -3.56 0.66 38.48
CA LYS A 20 -4.47 1.66 37.89
C LYS A 20 -3.73 2.49 36.84
N ASP A 21 -2.52 2.98 37.15
CA ASP A 21 -1.71 3.76 36.20
C ASP A 21 -1.35 2.94 34.95
N LEU A 22 -0.97 1.67 35.14
CA LEU A 22 -0.65 0.75 34.04
C LEU A 22 -1.86 0.56 33.11
N LYS A 23 -3.04 0.32 33.68
CA LYS A 23 -4.29 0.15 32.91
C LYS A 23 -4.70 1.45 32.21
N THR A 24 -4.57 2.60 32.88
CA THR A 24 -4.91 3.90 32.29
C THR A 24 -4.00 4.26 31.10
N ASN A 25 -2.73 3.86 31.14
CA ASN A 25 -1.77 4.18 30.08
C ASN A 25 -1.42 2.97 29.20
N PHE A 26 -2.25 1.93 29.22
CA PHE A 26 -1.92 0.64 28.62
C PHE A 26 -1.59 0.75 27.13
N ASN A 27 -0.43 0.22 26.76
CA ASN A 27 0.04 0.13 25.39
C ASN A 27 0.59 -1.28 25.18
N ILE A 28 0.06 -2.00 24.20
CA ILE A 28 0.38 -3.43 24.00
C ILE A 28 1.87 -3.62 23.70
N ASP A 29 2.50 -2.74 22.90
CA ASP A 29 3.94 -2.81 22.58
C ASP A 29 4.81 -2.69 23.85
N ASP A 30 4.58 -1.65 24.64
CA ASP A 30 5.36 -1.39 25.84
C ASP A 30 5.19 -2.50 26.87
N VAL A 31 3.95 -2.97 27.07
CA VAL A 31 3.66 -4.01 28.04
C VAL A 31 4.21 -5.37 27.59
N LEU A 32 4.13 -5.70 26.30
CA LEU A 32 4.77 -6.91 25.76
C LEU A 32 6.28 -6.85 25.93
N LYS A 33 6.91 -5.72 25.62
CA LYS A 33 8.34 -5.54 25.84
C LYS A 33 8.69 -5.71 27.32
N LEU A 34 7.99 -5.03 28.22
CA LEU A 34 8.21 -5.18 29.65
C LEU A 34 8.03 -6.62 30.15
N TYR A 35 7.11 -7.37 29.54
CA TYR A 35 6.92 -8.79 29.81
C TYR A 35 8.11 -9.63 29.32
N GLU A 36 8.51 -9.48 28.06
CA GLU A 36 9.62 -10.22 27.45
C GLU A 36 10.95 -9.95 28.18
N ASP A 37 11.15 -8.72 28.65
CA ASP A 37 12.33 -8.31 29.42
C ASP A 37 12.28 -8.76 30.90
N GLY A 38 11.20 -9.42 31.34
CA GLY A 38 10.97 -9.85 32.74
C GLY A 38 10.64 -8.73 33.74
N ARG A 39 10.70 -7.46 33.30
CA ARG A 39 10.49 -6.27 34.15
C ARG A 39 9.06 -6.17 34.66
N LEU A 40 8.07 -6.57 33.85
CA LEU A 40 6.66 -6.56 34.25
C LEU A 40 6.41 -7.52 35.42
N LEU A 41 6.91 -8.76 35.31
CA LEU A 41 6.75 -9.76 36.37
C LEU A 41 7.38 -9.28 37.68
N ARG A 42 8.65 -8.83 37.62
CA ARG A 42 9.35 -8.34 38.80
C ARG A 42 8.64 -7.14 39.44
N TRP A 43 8.11 -6.23 38.62
CA TRP A 43 7.38 -5.07 39.10
C TRP A 43 6.10 -5.44 39.86
N LEU A 44 5.40 -6.49 39.42
CA LEU A 44 4.21 -7.03 40.09
C LEU A 44 4.54 -7.68 41.42
N GLU A 45 5.59 -8.52 41.46
CA GLU A 45 6.03 -9.23 42.66
C GLU A 45 6.44 -8.27 43.79
N VAL A 46 7.30 -7.30 43.49
CA VAL A 46 7.80 -6.33 44.49
C VAL A 46 6.67 -5.41 45.02
N ARG A 47 5.53 -5.37 44.31
CA ARG A 47 4.31 -4.64 44.72
C ARG A 47 3.22 -5.53 45.28
N LYS A 48 3.42 -6.85 45.33
CA LYS A 48 2.47 -7.85 45.83
C LYS A 48 1.17 -7.90 45.03
N TYR A 49 1.27 -7.73 43.71
CA TYR A 49 0.15 -7.96 42.78
C TYR A 49 0.11 -9.44 42.37
N ASP A 50 0.00 -10.32 43.35
CA ASP A 50 0.24 -11.76 43.22
C ASP A 50 -0.69 -12.42 42.19
N ASP A 51 -1.94 -11.98 42.09
CA ASP A 51 -2.91 -12.52 41.11
C ASP A 51 -2.48 -12.25 39.66
N TYR A 52 -1.93 -11.07 39.38
CA TYR A 52 -1.41 -10.72 38.06
C TYR A 52 -0.09 -11.44 37.77
N ALA A 53 0.79 -11.53 38.77
CA ALA A 53 2.06 -12.23 38.65
C ALA A 53 1.87 -13.72 38.33
N LYS A 54 0.96 -14.40 39.06
CA LYS A 54 0.62 -15.81 38.80
C LYS A 54 0.09 -16.03 37.39
N LYS A 55 -0.82 -15.17 36.92
CA LYS A 55 -1.36 -15.28 35.55
C LYS A 55 -0.28 -15.08 34.49
N LEU A 56 0.64 -14.13 34.68
CA LEU A 56 1.76 -13.90 33.76
C LEU A 56 2.74 -15.07 33.74
N GLN A 57 3.01 -15.71 34.88
CA GLN A 57 3.89 -16.89 34.94
C GLN A 57 3.30 -18.12 34.23
N GLN A 58 1.97 -18.17 34.08
CA GLN A 58 1.28 -19.27 33.39
C GLN A 58 1.21 -19.08 31.87
N MET A 59 1.64 -17.94 31.35
CA MET A 59 1.65 -17.67 29.91
C MET A 59 2.67 -18.55 29.19
N ASP A 60 2.31 -18.96 27.97
CA ASP A 60 3.24 -19.68 27.09
C ASP A 60 4.24 -18.69 26.46
N ASN A 61 5.46 -18.70 26.98
CA ASN A 61 6.58 -17.89 26.47
C ASN A 61 6.98 -18.23 25.03
N SER A 62 6.65 -19.43 24.55
CA SER A 62 6.95 -19.89 23.20
C SER A 62 5.90 -19.50 22.16
N ALA A 63 4.74 -18.99 22.61
CA ALA A 63 3.65 -18.61 21.72
C ALA A 63 4.01 -17.43 20.80
N HIS A 64 3.32 -17.34 19.67
CA HIS A 64 3.45 -16.22 18.74
C HIS A 64 2.99 -14.90 19.36
N LEU A 65 3.51 -13.78 18.82
CA LEU A 65 3.24 -12.42 19.31
C LEU A 65 1.74 -12.11 19.51
N GLU A 66 0.88 -12.56 18.59
CA GLU A 66 -0.57 -12.38 18.69
C GLU A 66 -1.15 -13.04 19.95
N GLN A 67 -0.72 -14.27 20.26
CA GLN A 67 -1.22 -14.98 21.43
C GLN A 67 -0.72 -14.33 22.72
N LYS A 68 0.55 -13.94 22.77
CA LYS A 68 1.10 -13.16 23.89
C LYS A 68 0.33 -11.85 24.11
N ALA A 69 0.01 -11.13 23.03
CA ALA A 69 -0.78 -9.91 23.09
C ALA A 69 -2.19 -10.16 23.64
N LYS A 70 -2.85 -11.26 23.22
CA LYS A 70 -4.16 -11.68 23.73
C LYS A 70 -4.12 -11.99 25.22
N ASP A 71 -3.16 -12.79 25.65
CA ASP A 71 -3.05 -13.24 27.04
C ASP A 71 -2.76 -12.07 27.97
N ILE A 72 -1.76 -11.23 27.67
CA ILE A 72 -1.45 -10.03 28.45
C ILE A 72 -2.64 -9.08 28.51
N SER A 73 -3.29 -8.82 27.38
CA SER A 73 -4.45 -7.92 27.35
C SER A 73 -5.59 -8.44 28.21
N SER A 74 -5.87 -9.75 28.13
CA SER A 74 -6.88 -10.43 28.96
C SER A 74 -6.55 -10.34 30.46
N ILE A 75 -5.28 -10.55 30.82
CA ILE A 75 -4.80 -10.46 32.21
C ILE A 75 -5.12 -9.09 32.82
N PHE A 76 -4.95 -8.01 32.05
CA PHE A 76 -5.24 -6.65 32.50
C PHE A 76 -6.69 -6.19 32.25
N GLY A 77 -7.54 -7.04 31.66
CA GLY A 77 -8.96 -6.79 31.45
C GLY A 77 -9.27 -5.97 30.19
N PHE A 78 -8.45 -6.07 29.15
CA PHE A 78 -8.69 -5.48 27.84
C PHE A 78 -9.36 -6.49 26.89
N SER A 79 -10.23 -5.99 26.01
CA SER A 79 -11.02 -6.83 25.11
C SER A 79 -10.17 -7.44 23.99
N SER A 80 -10.62 -8.57 23.46
CA SER A 80 -10.03 -9.20 22.29
C SER A 80 -10.06 -8.30 21.04
N ASP A 81 -11.03 -7.40 20.94
CA ASP A 81 -11.12 -6.46 19.82
C ASP A 81 -10.03 -5.39 19.84
N MET A 82 -9.56 -4.96 21.03
CA MET A 82 -8.37 -4.11 21.14
C MET A 82 -7.15 -4.82 20.54
N VAL A 83 -7.00 -6.11 20.86
CA VAL A 83 -5.87 -6.92 20.39
C VAL A 83 -5.94 -7.14 18.89
N LYS A 84 -7.12 -7.46 18.34
CA LYS A 84 -7.32 -7.59 16.89
C LYS A 84 -6.94 -6.31 16.14
N LYS A 85 -7.33 -5.14 16.65
CA LYS A 85 -6.95 -3.86 16.05
C LYS A 85 -5.44 -3.63 16.08
N TYR A 86 -4.82 -3.93 17.21
CA TYR A 86 -3.37 -3.83 17.36
C TYR A 86 -2.61 -4.78 16.40
N THR A 87 -3.02 -6.04 16.32
CA THR A 87 -2.36 -7.02 15.43
C THR A 87 -2.56 -6.65 13.97
N ALA A 88 -3.78 -6.26 13.56
CA ALA A 88 -4.03 -5.80 12.21
C ALA A 88 -3.17 -4.58 11.84
N GLN A 89 -2.98 -3.63 12.75
CA GLN A 89 -2.11 -2.47 12.51
C GLN A 89 -0.63 -2.86 12.37
N LYS A 90 -0.14 -3.79 13.19
CA LYS A 90 1.24 -4.30 13.11
C LYS A 90 1.49 -5.05 11.80
N GLU A 91 0.58 -5.95 11.44
CA GLU A 91 0.66 -6.73 10.20
C GLU A 91 0.57 -5.83 8.97
N TYR A 92 -0.33 -4.84 8.97
CA TYR A 92 -0.43 -3.83 7.91
C TYR A 92 0.87 -3.03 7.76
N THR A 93 1.49 -2.62 8.88
CA THR A 93 2.77 -1.91 8.86
C THR A 93 3.88 -2.78 8.26
N ALA A 94 3.98 -4.04 8.67
CA ALA A 94 4.93 -5.00 8.10
C ALA A 94 4.67 -5.26 6.60
N LEU A 95 3.40 -5.28 6.19
CA LEU A 95 3.02 -5.41 4.79
C LEU A 95 3.49 -4.20 3.97
N LYS A 96 3.34 -2.96 4.46
CA LYS A 96 3.89 -1.76 3.79
C LYS A 96 5.40 -1.88 3.56
N GLU A 97 6.15 -2.31 4.56
CA GLU A 97 7.60 -2.49 4.44
C GLU A 97 7.97 -3.63 3.47
N THR A 98 7.19 -4.71 3.46
CA THR A 98 7.32 -5.78 2.48
C THR A 98 7.07 -5.26 1.05
N MET A 99 6.07 -4.40 0.85
CA MET A 99 5.79 -3.78 -0.44
C MET A 99 6.94 -2.87 -0.89
N LYS A 100 7.51 -2.06 0.00
CA LYS A 100 8.68 -1.21 -0.30
C LYS A 100 9.91 -2.02 -0.69
N THR A 101 10.19 -3.09 0.06
CA THR A 101 11.29 -4.03 -0.22
C THR A 101 11.10 -4.75 -1.56
N ASN A 102 9.86 -4.99 -1.96
CA ASN A 102 9.48 -5.65 -3.21
C ASN A 102 8.91 -4.67 -4.25
N SER A 103 9.30 -3.40 -4.18
CA SER A 103 8.71 -2.30 -4.96
C SER A 103 8.83 -2.50 -6.49
N ASN A 104 9.76 -3.33 -6.95
CA ASN A 104 9.97 -3.63 -8.36
C ASN A 104 9.36 -4.97 -8.81
N ASN A 105 8.66 -5.68 -7.93
CA ASN A 105 8.10 -7.02 -8.20
C ASN A 105 6.57 -6.97 -8.24
N MET A 106 6.01 -6.84 -9.46
CA MET A 106 4.58 -6.70 -9.69
C MET A 106 3.73 -7.86 -9.12
N GLU A 107 4.23 -9.11 -9.16
CA GLU A 107 3.51 -10.28 -8.63
C GLU A 107 3.42 -10.26 -7.10
N ARG A 108 4.48 -9.83 -6.42
CA ARG A 108 4.46 -9.67 -4.96
C ARG A 108 3.58 -8.49 -4.54
N LEU A 109 3.62 -7.39 -5.29
CA LEU A 109 2.74 -6.24 -5.07
C LEU A 109 1.28 -6.60 -5.29
N LYS A 110 0.96 -7.43 -6.29
CA LYS A 110 -0.38 -7.98 -6.52
C LYS A 110 -0.93 -8.69 -5.30
N LYS A 111 -0.18 -9.66 -4.75
CA LYS A 111 -0.56 -10.37 -3.53
C LYS A 111 -0.74 -9.40 -2.34
N SER A 112 0.14 -8.41 -2.22
CA SER A 112 0.10 -7.45 -1.11
C SER A 112 -1.14 -6.56 -1.17
N VAL A 113 -1.50 -6.02 -2.34
CA VAL A 113 -2.69 -5.17 -2.49
C VAL A 113 -3.98 -5.98 -2.34
N THR A 114 -4.03 -7.23 -2.81
CA THR A 114 -5.14 -8.14 -2.51
C THR A 114 -5.34 -8.29 -1.00
N LEU A 115 -4.25 -8.52 -0.25
CA LEU A 115 -4.33 -8.64 1.21
C LEU A 115 -4.78 -7.34 1.89
N ILE A 116 -4.40 -6.17 1.36
CA ILE A 116 -4.96 -4.89 1.81
C ILE A 116 -6.47 -4.85 1.62
N GLU A 117 -6.99 -5.21 0.44
CA GLU A 117 -8.44 -5.13 0.15
C GLU A 117 -9.29 -6.15 0.92
N GLU A 118 -8.71 -7.31 1.26
CA GLU A 118 -9.40 -8.42 1.92
C GLU A 118 -9.30 -8.34 3.45
N LYS A 119 -8.13 -7.96 4.00
CA LYS A 119 -7.86 -8.03 5.44
C LYS A 119 -7.58 -6.68 6.08
N TYR A 120 -6.92 -5.75 5.39
CA TYR A 120 -6.39 -4.52 6.01
C TYR A 120 -6.99 -3.22 5.45
N ILE A 121 -8.22 -3.28 4.92
CA ILE A 121 -8.82 -2.12 4.26
C ILE A 121 -9.14 -1.00 5.24
N GLU A 122 -9.45 -1.34 6.50
CA GLU A 122 -9.69 -0.37 7.57
C GLU A 122 -8.40 0.39 7.92
N GLN A 123 -7.28 -0.33 8.11
CA GLN A 123 -5.98 0.28 8.39
C GLN A 123 -5.50 1.13 7.21
N PHE A 124 -5.72 0.66 5.99
CA PHE A 124 -5.45 1.46 4.79
C PHE A 124 -6.34 2.71 4.73
N ALA A 125 -7.62 2.63 5.08
CA ALA A 125 -8.51 3.79 5.08
C ALA A 125 -8.06 4.90 6.04
N GLU A 126 -7.46 4.52 7.17
CA GLU A 126 -6.90 5.45 8.15
C GLU A 126 -5.55 6.03 7.69
N ASP A 127 -4.73 5.24 6.99
CA ASP A 127 -3.33 5.58 6.71
C ASP A 127 -3.01 5.96 5.24
N TYR A 128 -3.96 5.82 4.29
CA TYR A 128 -3.66 5.93 2.85
C TYR A 128 -2.97 7.24 2.45
N LYS A 129 -3.21 8.34 3.17
CA LYS A 129 -2.56 9.63 2.90
C LYS A 129 -1.07 9.58 3.22
N ASN A 130 -0.70 9.06 4.39
CA ASN A 130 0.69 8.90 4.80
C ASN A 130 1.36 7.85 3.92
N PHE A 131 0.69 6.73 3.70
CA PHE A 131 1.23 5.69 2.83
C PHE A 131 1.47 6.21 1.41
N PHE A 132 0.52 6.97 0.83
CA PHE A 132 0.72 7.63 -0.45
C PHE A 132 1.91 8.61 -0.43
N HIS A 133 2.06 9.42 0.61
CA HIS A 133 3.20 10.32 0.77
C HIS A 133 4.53 9.58 0.80
N GLU A 134 4.61 8.43 1.48
CA GLU A 134 5.81 7.59 1.55
C GLU A 134 6.20 6.99 0.18
N ILE A 135 5.20 6.59 -0.63
CA ILE A 135 5.45 5.84 -1.88
C ILE A 135 5.42 6.71 -3.14
N ASN A 136 4.84 7.90 -3.08
CA ASN A 136 4.72 8.78 -4.24
C ASN A 136 6.12 9.15 -4.74
N ASN A 137 6.35 8.99 -6.04
CA ASN A 137 7.64 9.11 -6.72
C ASN A 137 8.75 8.12 -6.28
N THR A 138 8.79 7.68 -5.03
CA THR A 138 9.79 6.75 -4.49
C THR A 138 9.54 5.30 -4.90
N TYR A 139 8.28 4.85 -4.88
CA TYR A 139 7.90 3.46 -5.17
C TYR A 139 6.68 3.42 -6.11
N PRO A 140 6.84 3.89 -7.35
CA PRO A 140 5.71 4.18 -8.22
C PRO A 140 4.89 2.96 -8.66
N LEU A 141 5.49 1.77 -8.75
CA LEU A 141 4.73 0.56 -9.06
C LEU A 141 3.74 0.20 -7.95
N ILE A 142 4.02 0.58 -6.69
CA ILE A 142 3.05 0.44 -5.60
C ILE A 142 1.81 1.30 -5.89
N VAL A 143 2.01 2.55 -6.33
CA VAL A 143 0.90 3.45 -6.68
C VAL A 143 0.09 2.87 -7.84
N TYR A 144 0.74 2.43 -8.92
CA TYR A 144 0.03 1.77 -10.03
C TYR A 144 -0.74 0.55 -9.57
N ARG A 145 -0.17 -0.28 -8.69
CA ARG A 145 -0.84 -1.47 -8.17
C ARG A 145 -2.06 -1.11 -7.33
N LEU A 146 -2.00 -0.07 -6.50
CA LEU A 146 -3.17 0.44 -5.77
C LEU A 146 -4.24 0.97 -6.74
N LEU A 147 -3.85 1.66 -7.81
CA LEU A 147 -4.81 2.15 -8.82
C LEU A 147 -5.50 1.01 -9.60
N MET A 148 -4.85 -0.15 -9.75
CA MET A 148 -5.44 -1.33 -10.41
C MET A 148 -6.51 -2.04 -9.57
N HIS A 149 -6.67 -1.67 -8.30
CA HIS A 149 -7.57 -2.33 -7.35
C HIS A 149 -8.69 -1.37 -6.95
N GLN A 150 -9.95 -1.82 -7.06
CA GLN A 150 -11.10 -0.91 -7.02
C GLN A 150 -11.23 -0.18 -5.67
N LYS A 151 -11.07 -0.88 -4.55
CA LYS A 151 -11.28 -0.28 -3.22
C LYS A 151 -10.17 0.72 -2.92
N THR A 152 -8.91 0.37 -3.18
CA THR A 152 -7.77 1.26 -2.92
C THR A 152 -7.72 2.45 -3.87
N ARG A 153 -8.07 2.26 -5.16
CA ARG A 153 -8.25 3.35 -6.13
C ARG A 153 -9.30 4.37 -5.66
N GLU A 154 -10.37 3.95 -5.00
CA GLU A 154 -11.40 4.87 -4.51
C GLU A 154 -10.83 5.90 -3.53
N TYR A 155 -9.97 5.45 -2.60
CA TYR A 155 -9.28 6.33 -1.67
C TYR A 155 -8.35 7.32 -2.38
N LEU A 156 -7.58 6.82 -3.35
CA LEU A 156 -6.58 7.63 -4.05
C LEU A 156 -7.18 8.66 -5.02
N LEU A 157 -8.28 8.33 -5.70
CA LEU A 157 -8.86 9.20 -6.73
C LEU A 157 -10.03 10.06 -6.25
N TYR A 158 -10.81 9.59 -5.25
CA TYR A 158 -12.09 10.22 -4.90
C TYR A 158 -12.20 10.69 -3.46
N LYS A 159 -11.47 10.09 -2.49
CA LYS A 159 -11.53 10.54 -1.08
C LYS A 159 -10.65 11.74 -0.77
N ASN A 160 -9.66 12.06 -1.60
CA ASN A 160 -8.76 13.19 -1.40
C ASN A 160 -8.40 13.90 -2.71
N LYS A 161 -8.86 15.15 -2.86
CA LYS A 161 -8.63 15.96 -4.07
C LYS A 161 -7.16 16.26 -4.32
N THR A 162 -6.37 16.50 -3.28
CA THR A 162 -4.93 16.80 -3.41
C THR A 162 -4.18 15.59 -3.95
N ILE A 163 -4.41 14.41 -3.36
CA ILE A 163 -3.81 13.15 -3.83
C ILE A 163 -4.24 12.86 -5.27
N SER A 164 -5.54 12.97 -5.56
CA SER A 164 -6.08 12.77 -6.91
C SER A 164 -5.43 13.68 -7.96
N THR A 165 -5.21 14.96 -7.61
CA THR A 165 -4.53 15.93 -8.48
C THR A 165 -3.08 15.54 -8.73
N VAL A 166 -2.35 15.14 -7.68
CA VAL A 166 -0.96 14.67 -7.80
C VAL A 166 -0.88 13.41 -8.65
N ILE A 167 -1.80 12.45 -8.46
CA ILE A 167 -1.84 11.22 -9.24
C ILE A 167 -2.09 11.52 -10.71
N LYS A 168 -3.11 12.33 -11.03
CA LYS A 168 -3.41 12.72 -12.42
C LYS A 168 -2.21 13.42 -13.06
N LYS A 169 -1.55 14.33 -12.34
CA LYS A 169 -0.37 15.02 -12.84
C LYS A 169 0.82 14.08 -13.08
N ASN A 170 1.12 13.20 -12.13
CA ASN A 170 2.39 12.46 -12.13
C ASN A 170 2.30 11.07 -12.78
N TYR A 171 1.10 10.50 -12.94
CA TYR A 171 0.89 9.11 -13.36
C TYR A 171 -0.02 8.96 -14.60
N CYS A 172 -0.70 10.03 -15.06
CA CYS A 172 -1.49 10.01 -16.31
C CYS A 172 -0.69 10.50 -17.53
N ASP A 173 0.15 11.53 -17.38
CA ASP A 173 0.91 12.12 -18.49
C ASP A 173 2.21 11.35 -18.80
N VAL A 174 2.03 10.07 -19.11
CA VAL A 174 3.12 9.18 -19.56
C VAL A 174 3.75 9.68 -20.87
N PRO A 175 3.02 10.20 -21.88
CA PRO A 175 3.63 10.67 -23.13
C PRO A 175 4.59 11.84 -22.94
N SER A 176 4.27 12.84 -22.11
CA SER A 176 5.18 13.97 -21.87
C SER A 176 6.41 13.53 -21.08
N ALA A 177 6.28 12.58 -20.14
CA ALA A 177 7.44 11.97 -19.48
C ALA A 177 8.32 11.18 -20.46
N MET A 178 7.72 10.55 -21.47
CA MET A 178 8.42 9.79 -22.51
C MET A 178 9.10 10.65 -23.57
N LYS A 179 8.64 11.89 -23.84
CA LYS A 179 9.34 12.81 -24.76
C LYS A 179 10.80 13.08 -24.32
N PHE A 180 11.12 12.86 -23.05
CA PHE A 180 12.47 12.98 -22.49
C PHE A 180 13.25 11.65 -22.44
N MET A 181 12.68 10.55 -22.98
CA MET A 181 13.28 9.21 -22.96
C MET A 181 13.05 8.49 -24.30
N PRO A 182 13.94 8.63 -25.30
CA PRO A 182 13.87 7.80 -26.49
C PRO A 182 14.18 6.33 -26.12
N ASP A 183 13.30 5.43 -26.52
CA ASP A 183 13.42 3.96 -26.57
C ASP A 183 14.24 3.29 -25.44
N ILE A 184 13.54 2.93 -24.36
CA ILE A 184 14.10 2.27 -23.17
C ILE A 184 14.20 0.75 -23.38
N GLU A 185 14.88 0.33 -24.44
CA GLU A 185 15.39 -1.05 -24.49
C GLU A 185 16.84 -1.10 -24.99
N ASP A 186 17.24 -0.26 -25.96
CA ASP A 186 18.59 -0.33 -26.54
C ASP A 186 19.60 0.76 -26.12
N LYS A 187 19.17 1.90 -25.53
CA LYS A 187 20.07 3.05 -25.27
C LYS A 187 20.33 3.39 -23.79
N TYR A 188 19.96 2.52 -22.85
CA TYR A 188 20.23 2.77 -21.43
C TYR A 188 21.72 2.77 -21.09
N SER A 189 22.54 2.03 -21.85
CA SER A 189 24.00 2.02 -21.74
C SER A 189 24.63 3.36 -22.10
N ASP A 190 24.09 4.04 -23.12
CA ASP A 190 24.71 5.17 -23.82
C ASP A 190 24.24 6.54 -23.34
N LEU A 191 23.35 6.58 -22.34
CA LEU A 191 22.85 7.84 -21.79
C LEU A 191 24.00 8.61 -21.09
N PRO A 192 24.16 9.93 -21.34
CA PRO A 192 25.21 10.72 -20.69
C PRO A 192 25.11 10.60 -19.16
N LEU A 193 26.28 10.48 -18.50
CA LEU A 193 26.39 10.30 -17.05
C LEU A 193 25.58 11.32 -16.23
N LEU A 194 25.36 12.53 -16.78
CA LEU A 194 24.58 13.60 -16.16
C LEU A 194 23.07 13.30 -16.04
N PHE A 195 22.50 12.44 -16.88
CA PHE A 195 21.07 12.11 -16.84
C PHE A 195 20.74 10.88 -15.99
N LYS A 196 21.71 10.00 -15.74
CA LYS A 196 21.53 8.80 -14.90
C LYS A 196 21.02 9.12 -13.48
N PRO A 197 21.50 10.16 -12.77
CA PRO A 197 21.01 10.53 -11.44
C PRO A 197 19.54 10.92 -11.46
N ILE A 198 19.11 11.77 -12.40
CA ILE A 198 17.73 12.25 -12.52
C ILE A 198 16.79 11.08 -12.82
N LEU A 199 17.16 10.19 -13.74
CA LEU A 199 16.35 9.03 -14.08
C LEU A 199 16.27 7.98 -12.96
N SER A 200 17.37 7.78 -12.24
CA SER A 200 17.40 6.93 -11.04
C SER A 200 16.54 7.50 -9.90
N MET A 201 16.51 8.83 -9.77
CA MET A 201 15.75 9.55 -8.73
C MET A 201 14.23 9.39 -8.89
N PHE A 202 13.73 9.18 -10.13
CA PHE A 202 12.30 9.00 -10.41
C PHE A 202 11.89 7.56 -10.73
N GLN A 203 12.81 6.60 -10.64
CA GLN A 203 12.61 5.18 -11.01
C GLN A 203 11.90 4.99 -12.37
N LEU A 204 12.11 5.92 -13.30
CA LEU A 204 11.44 5.96 -14.60
C LEU A 204 11.60 4.66 -15.43
N PRO A 205 12.76 3.99 -15.50
CA PRO A 205 12.86 2.73 -16.27
C PRO A 205 12.00 1.59 -15.70
N ILE A 206 11.82 1.55 -14.37
CA ILE A 206 11.03 0.52 -13.69
C ILE A 206 9.53 0.76 -13.93
N ARG A 207 9.09 2.03 -13.93
CA ARG A 207 7.71 2.40 -14.28
C ARG A 207 7.32 1.88 -15.66
N TRP A 208 8.25 1.96 -16.62
CA TRP A 208 7.95 1.74 -18.03
C TRP A 208 8.03 0.29 -18.50
N ARG A 209 8.76 -0.58 -17.80
CA ARG A 209 8.77 -2.04 -18.06
C ARG A 209 7.37 -2.66 -18.12
N TYR A 210 6.41 -2.09 -17.41
CA TYR A 210 5.04 -2.62 -17.30
C TYR A 210 4.01 -1.82 -18.11
N CYS A 211 4.42 -0.71 -18.72
CA CYS A 211 3.55 0.09 -19.56
C CYS A 211 3.65 -0.40 -21.01
N LYS A 212 2.49 -0.63 -21.63
CA LYS A 212 2.38 -0.95 -23.04
C LYS A 212 1.88 0.26 -23.80
N ILE A 213 2.43 0.46 -24.99
CA ILE A 213 2.06 1.54 -25.88
C ILE A 213 1.58 0.93 -27.17
N PHE A 214 0.36 1.26 -27.53
CA PHE A 214 -0.21 0.92 -28.81
C PHE A 214 -0.29 2.18 -29.67
N HIS A 215 0.27 2.10 -30.88
CA HIS A 215 0.12 3.11 -31.92
C HIS A 215 -0.86 2.56 -32.95
N GLY A 216 -1.97 3.28 -33.13
CA GLY A 216 -3.05 2.91 -34.03
C GLY A 216 -3.11 3.84 -35.24
N ASN A 217 -3.41 3.26 -36.39
CA ASN A 217 -3.78 4.00 -37.58
C ASN A 217 -5.28 4.33 -37.56
N SER A 218 -5.75 5.11 -38.54
CA SER A 218 -7.19 5.28 -38.75
C SER A 218 -7.84 3.92 -38.97
N THR A 219 -8.94 3.66 -38.26
CA THR A 219 -9.73 2.46 -38.44
C THR A 219 -10.94 2.68 -39.36
N ASN A 220 -11.09 3.90 -39.91
CA ASN A 220 -12.23 4.33 -40.72
C ASN A 220 -13.58 3.96 -40.07
N GLY A 221 -13.67 4.13 -38.75
CA GLY A 221 -14.87 3.85 -37.96
C GLY A 221 -15.05 2.38 -37.53
N LYS A 222 -14.16 1.47 -37.94
CA LYS A 222 -14.19 0.08 -37.45
C LYS A 222 -13.51 -0.07 -36.09
N SER A 223 -13.98 -1.00 -35.26
CA SER A 223 -13.33 -1.30 -33.99
C SER A 223 -12.23 -2.35 -34.18
N MET A 224 -11.08 -2.14 -33.55
CA MET A 224 -9.93 -3.05 -33.59
C MET A 224 -9.49 -3.41 -32.18
N THR A 225 -9.27 -4.70 -31.92
CA THR A 225 -8.81 -5.19 -30.62
C THR A 225 -7.36 -4.80 -30.37
N VAL A 226 -7.12 -4.12 -29.24
CA VAL A 226 -5.78 -3.77 -28.73
C VAL A 226 -5.28 -4.84 -27.77
N SER A 227 -6.15 -5.31 -26.88
CA SER A 227 -5.84 -6.38 -25.93
C SER A 227 -7.10 -7.14 -25.56
N THR A 228 -6.98 -8.45 -25.35
CA THR A 228 -8.06 -9.29 -24.79
C THR A 228 -7.94 -9.46 -23.27
N LYS A 229 -6.84 -9.00 -22.67
CA LYS A 229 -6.59 -9.12 -21.23
C LYS A 229 -7.22 -7.99 -20.45
N LYS A 230 -7.33 -8.19 -19.14
CA LYS A 230 -7.71 -7.12 -18.22
C LYS A 230 -6.61 -6.06 -18.15
N VAL A 231 -6.97 -4.81 -18.41
CA VAL A 231 -6.02 -3.69 -18.49
C VAL A 231 -6.52 -2.47 -17.75
N MET A 232 -5.59 -1.67 -17.23
CA MET A 232 -5.82 -0.31 -16.77
C MET A 232 -5.31 0.66 -17.82
N ILE A 233 -6.16 1.59 -18.26
CA ILE A 233 -5.77 2.63 -19.22
C ILE A 233 -5.18 3.83 -18.47
N LEU A 234 -4.01 4.26 -18.91
CA LEU A 234 -3.31 5.44 -18.37
C LEU A 234 -3.60 6.68 -19.21
N TYR A 235 -3.62 6.53 -20.53
CA TYR A 235 -3.73 7.64 -21.47
C TYR A 235 -4.24 7.18 -22.84
N ILE A 236 -5.07 8.00 -23.48
CA ILE A 236 -5.40 7.89 -24.90
C ILE A 236 -5.31 9.23 -25.62
N GLU A 237 -4.98 9.19 -26.91
CA GLU A 237 -4.87 10.33 -27.81
C GLU A 237 -5.37 9.95 -29.21
N GLY A 238 -6.15 10.83 -29.84
CA GLY A 238 -6.61 10.64 -31.22
C GLY A 238 -7.54 9.46 -31.45
N CYS A 239 -8.04 8.80 -30.41
CA CYS A 239 -8.92 7.65 -30.50
C CYS A 239 -9.98 7.60 -29.40
N SER A 240 -10.99 6.76 -29.63
CA SER A 240 -11.92 6.30 -28.61
C SER A 240 -11.70 4.82 -28.34
N ILE A 241 -12.04 4.37 -27.14
CA ILE A 241 -11.91 2.97 -26.73
C ILE A 241 -13.24 2.38 -26.23
N SER A 242 -13.37 1.07 -26.33
CA SER A 242 -14.49 0.31 -25.79
C SER A 242 -13.99 -1.02 -25.20
N GLU A 243 -14.76 -1.59 -24.29
CA GLU A 243 -14.46 -2.94 -23.78
C GLU A 243 -14.84 -4.00 -24.82
N VAL A 244 -13.97 -4.99 -25.03
CA VAL A 244 -14.17 -6.04 -26.06
C VAL A 244 -15.38 -6.92 -25.73
N CYS A 245 -15.58 -7.23 -24.45
CA CYS A 245 -16.58 -8.20 -23.98
C CYS A 245 -17.76 -7.55 -23.23
N ALA A 246 -18.02 -6.25 -23.41
CA ALA A 246 -19.10 -5.60 -22.68
C ALA A 246 -20.49 -6.00 -23.20
N LEU A 247 -21.42 -6.23 -22.26
CA LEU A 247 -22.86 -6.43 -22.53
C LEU A 247 -23.51 -5.23 -23.23
N ARG A 248 -22.92 -4.04 -23.10
CA ARG A 248 -23.34 -2.80 -23.77
C ARG A 248 -22.14 -2.16 -24.43
N HIS A 249 -22.28 -1.79 -25.69
CA HIS A 249 -21.22 -1.09 -26.43
C HIS A 249 -21.13 0.37 -25.97
N GLN A 250 -20.34 0.61 -24.92
CA GLN A 250 -20.03 1.95 -24.45
C GLN A 250 -18.66 2.38 -24.96
N VAL A 251 -18.63 3.55 -25.61
CA VAL A 251 -17.43 4.15 -26.17
C VAL A 251 -16.96 5.28 -25.26
N TYR A 252 -15.65 5.33 -25.01
CA TYR A 252 -15.00 6.29 -24.15
C TYR A 252 -13.96 7.07 -24.95
N ASN A 253 -13.96 8.38 -24.80
CA ASN A 253 -13.01 9.30 -25.45
C ASN A 253 -12.00 9.79 -24.41
N THR A 254 -11.12 10.69 -24.81
CA THR A 254 -10.07 11.27 -23.97
C THR A 254 -10.59 11.80 -22.63
N ASP A 255 -11.69 12.56 -22.62
CA ASP A 255 -12.25 13.17 -21.40
C ASP A 255 -12.79 12.14 -20.41
N HIS A 256 -13.24 10.99 -20.92
CA HIS A 256 -13.74 9.89 -20.10
C HIS A 256 -12.62 9.03 -19.48
N ILE A 257 -11.40 9.08 -20.02
CA ILE A 257 -10.33 8.11 -19.74
C ILE A 257 -9.14 8.75 -19.05
N ASN A 258 -8.66 9.88 -19.55
CA ASN A 258 -7.42 10.45 -19.07
C ASN A 258 -7.58 10.92 -17.63
N GLY A 259 -6.74 10.37 -16.74
CA GLY A 259 -6.75 10.64 -15.31
C GLY A 259 -7.78 9.84 -14.51
N SER A 260 -8.55 8.96 -15.16
CA SER A 260 -9.55 8.10 -14.48
C SER A 260 -8.99 6.74 -14.06
N PHE A 261 -7.88 6.29 -14.67
CA PHE A 261 -7.26 4.97 -14.42
C PHE A 261 -8.29 3.84 -14.53
N ARG A 262 -9.14 3.90 -15.56
CA ARG A 262 -10.25 2.97 -15.73
C ARG A 262 -9.74 1.60 -16.15
N ILE A 263 -10.42 0.56 -15.66
CA ILE A 263 -10.08 -0.84 -15.93
C ILE A 263 -11.09 -1.42 -16.92
N PHE A 264 -10.59 -2.22 -17.86
CA PHE A 264 -11.35 -2.87 -18.92
C PHE A 264 -10.96 -4.34 -19.01
N ASN A 265 -11.91 -5.24 -19.26
CA ASN A 265 -11.67 -6.65 -19.59
C ASN A 265 -11.52 -6.78 -21.11
N GLY A 266 -10.31 -6.50 -21.59
CA GLY A 266 -10.03 -6.33 -23.01
C GLY A 266 -10.42 -4.94 -23.50
N VAL A 267 -9.63 -4.42 -24.43
CA VAL A 267 -9.81 -3.08 -25.01
C VAL A 267 -9.77 -3.18 -26.52
N ALA A 268 -10.75 -2.57 -27.15
CA ALA A 268 -10.75 -2.24 -28.56
C ALA A 268 -10.71 -0.73 -28.73
N TYR A 269 -10.18 -0.27 -29.87
CA TYR A 269 -10.13 1.14 -30.21
C TYR A 269 -10.75 1.43 -31.56
N THR A 270 -11.17 2.68 -31.73
CA THR A 270 -11.65 3.24 -32.98
C THR A 270 -11.01 4.61 -33.15
N SER A 271 -10.50 4.88 -34.34
CA SER A 271 -9.77 6.12 -34.63
C SER A 271 -10.10 6.62 -36.03
N GLN A 272 -10.15 7.94 -36.19
CA GLN A 272 -10.03 8.60 -37.50
C GLN A 272 -8.65 9.27 -37.68
N SER A 273 -7.81 9.26 -36.64
CA SER A 273 -6.44 9.77 -36.66
C SER A 273 -5.46 8.68 -37.02
N ALA A 274 -4.48 9.00 -37.86
CA ALA A 274 -3.32 8.16 -38.12
C ALA A 274 -2.32 8.13 -36.94
N ASN A 275 -2.48 9.03 -35.97
CA ASN A 275 -1.59 9.17 -34.82
C ASN A 275 -2.28 8.72 -33.52
N ALA A 276 -3.17 7.74 -33.57
CA ALA A 276 -3.84 7.28 -32.36
C ALA A 276 -2.85 6.60 -31.42
N LYS A 277 -2.97 6.91 -30.13
CA LYS A 277 -2.08 6.37 -29.10
C LYS A 277 -2.88 5.90 -27.90
N ILE A 278 -2.54 4.72 -27.39
CA ILE A 278 -3.10 4.17 -26.16
C ILE A 278 -1.94 3.69 -25.28
N ILE A 279 -1.94 4.15 -24.04
CA ILE A 279 -0.98 3.71 -23.02
C ILE A 279 -1.74 3.00 -21.91
N TYR A 280 -1.33 1.77 -21.61
CA TYR A 280 -2.05 0.90 -20.70
C TYR A 280 -1.10 -0.05 -19.95
N MET A 281 -1.63 -0.67 -18.89
CA MET A 281 -0.95 -1.72 -18.14
C MET A 281 -1.85 -2.95 -18.05
N GLU A 282 -1.29 -4.15 -18.20
CA GLU A 282 -1.99 -5.43 -17.95
C GLU A 282 -2.02 -5.75 -16.45
N ILE A 283 -3.10 -6.39 -15.98
CA ILE A 283 -3.40 -6.63 -14.54
C ILE A 283 -3.26 -8.11 -14.13
#